data_AF-A0A2D6IVJ9-F1
#
_entry.id   AF-A0A2D6IVJ9-F1
#
_cell.length_a   1.000
_cell.length_b   1.000
_cell.length_c   1.000
_cell.angle_alpha   90.00
_cell.angle_beta   90.00
_cell.angle_gamma   90.00
#
_symmetry.space_group_name_H-M   'P 1'
#
loop_
_entity.id
_entity.type
_entity.pdbx_description
1 polymer ?
#
loop_
_entity_poly.entity_id
_entity_poly.type
_entity_poly.pdbx_seq_one_letter_code
_entity_poly.pdbx_strand_id
1 'polypeptide(L)'
;MQDIAELERKPDELPLLPTVVARLLALRSHDDDYFDQILILAQEDPPFALRLIKLANSAFSAPAEAITSLEGAIVRLGSQHIANLSTSMAVTRVFLPTTQGERNLWAHSIQAAVAARIIANLNEDLKVQPDQAYLCGLVHDIGRFILFQDAADDLAHVEESNWSTLEQLIDTEQEVFGFNHAELGWLACNKWCLPELVSIVVKNHHAYKSSKQSSTDTSLENLIRVVQIADSCSVFLLLNADCCSWEANILEEKLEKFCTHPSYPKALIPIKQLQQKIPAIMKESANIVSGLGIG
;
A
#
# COMPACT_ATOMS: atom_id res chain seq x y z
N MET A 1 -26.11 -4.29 7.45
CA MET A 1 -24.82 -4.99 7.38
C MET A 1 -24.65 -5.40 5.92
N GLN A 2 -23.69 -4.80 5.22
CA GLN A 2 -23.39 -5.12 3.82
C GLN A 2 -22.85 -6.55 3.74
N ASP A 3 -23.21 -7.31 2.70
CA ASP A 3 -22.52 -8.55 2.40
C ASP A 3 -21.17 -8.20 1.74
N ILE A 4 -20.06 -8.65 2.33
CA ILE A 4 -18.71 -8.43 1.80
C ILE A 4 -18.58 -8.98 0.36
N ALA A 5 -19.37 -10.01 0.03
CA ALA A 5 -19.41 -10.59 -1.31
C ALA A 5 -20.15 -9.71 -2.32
N GLU A 6 -20.96 -8.73 -1.89
CA GLU A 6 -21.69 -7.81 -2.78
C GLU A 6 -20.88 -6.54 -3.14
N LEU A 7 -19.76 -6.27 -2.45
CA LEU A 7 -18.80 -5.20 -2.76
C LEU A 7 -17.90 -5.59 -3.96
N GLU A 8 -18.55 -6.06 -5.03
CA GLU A 8 -17.94 -6.65 -6.20
C GLU A 8 -17.49 -5.59 -7.21
N ARG A 9 -16.23 -5.14 -7.10
CA ARG A 9 -15.59 -4.32 -8.14
C ARG A 9 -14.50 -5.11 -8.87
N LYS A 10 -14.32 -4.81 -10.15
CA LYS A 10 -13.07 -5.13 -10.86
C LYS A 10 -11.99 -4.14 -10.39
N PRO A 11 -10.70 -4.49 -10.41
CA PRO A 11 -9.64 -3.53 -10.05
C PRO A 11 -9.58 -2.36 -11.05
N ASP A 12 -10.09 -2.59 -12.26
CA ASP A 12 -10.21 -1.58 -13.32
C ASP A 12 -11.31 -0.53 -13.02
N GLU A 13 -12.12 -0.76 -12.00
CA GLU A 13 -13.18 0.14 -11.54
C GLU A 13 -12.75 0.98 -10.34
N LEU A 14 -11.61 0.65 -9.71
CA LEU A 14 -11.08 1.42 -8.58
C LEU A 14 -10.74 2.86 -8.98
N PRO A 15 -10.96 3.82 -8.07
CA PRO A 15 -10.72 5.23 -8.33
C PRO A 15 -9.23 5.50 -8.56
N LEU A 16 -8.90 6.18 -9.66
CA LEU A 16 -7.55 6.68 -9.93
C LEU A 16 -7.46 8.18 -9.65
N LEU A 17 -6.26 8.66 -9.32
CA LEU A 17 -6.04 10.10 -9.22
C LEU A 17 -6.09 10.76 -10.60
N PRO A 18 -6.70 11.97 -10.72
CA PRO A 18 -6.82 12.65 -12.01
C PRO A 18 -5.45 13.07 -12.55
N THR A 19 -4.51 13.41 -11.65
CA THR A 19 -3.13 13.76 -12.00
C THR A 19 -2.38 12.58 -12.62
N VAL A 20 -2.56 11.37 -12.08
CA VAL A 20 -1.97 10.14 -12.60
C VAL A 20 -2.55 9.80 -13.97
N VAL A 21 -3.88 9.86 -14.12
CA VAL A 21 -4.55 9.65 -15.40
C VAL A 21 -4.10 10.68 -16.45
N ALA A 22 -4.05 11.96 -16.09
CA ALA A 22 -3.63 13.02 -17.00
C ALA A 22 -2.17 12.83 -17.46
N ARG A 23 -1.27 12.47 -16.54
CA ARG A 23 0.15 12.19 -16.87
C ARG A 23 0.27 10.96 -17.76
N LEU A 24 -0.43 9.86 -17.45
CA LEU A 24 -0.43 8.65 -18.28
C LEU A 24 -0.93 8.90 -19.70
N LEU A 25 -1.99 9.70 -19.87
CA LEU A 25 -2.53 10.05 -21.19
C LEU A 25 -1.60 11.00 -21.97
N ALA A 26 -0.71 11.73 -21.29
CA ALA A 26 0.27 12.61 -21.91
C ALA A 26 1.55 11.87 -22.36
N LEU A 27 1.82 10.67 -21.82
CA LEU A 27 3.01 9.87 -22.17
C LEU A 27 2.96 9.40 -23.62
N ARG A 28 4.13 9.40 -24.28
CA ARG A 28 4.28 8.82 -25.61
C ARG A 28 5.20 7.62 -25.53
N SER A 29 4.79 6.51 -26.15
CA SER A 29 5.54 5.24 -26.14
C SER A 29 6.91 5.29 -26.84
N HIS A 30 7.27 6.44 -27.44
CA HIS A 30 8.55 6.67 -28.10
C HIS A 30 9.47 7.61 -27.31
N ASP A 31 9.03 8.11 -26.16
CA ASP A 31 9.87 8.92 -25.29
C ASP A 31 10.91 8.02 -24.60
N ASP A 32 12.16 8.49 -24.51
CA ASP A 32 13.27 7.70 -23.96
C ASP A 32 13.05 7.29 -22.49
N ASP A 33 12.29 8.08 -21.74
CA ASP A 33 11.97 7.88 -20.33
C ASP A 33 10.57 7.26 -20.11
N TYR A 34 9.91 6.76 -21.15
CA TYR A 34 8.53 6.27 -21.09
C TYR A 34 8.29 5.27 -19.94
N PHE A 35 9.14 4.25 -19.81
CA PHE A 35 9.02 3.23 -18.76
C PHE A 35 9.31 3.78 -17.37
N ASP A 36 10.27 4.69 -17.24
CA ASP A 36 10.59 5.35 -15.97
C ASP A 36 9.42 6.21 -15.49
N GLN A 37 8.77 6.94 -16.41
CA GLN A 37 7.59 7.73 -16.09
C GLN A 37 6.40 6.84 -15.66
N ILE A 38 6.21 5.68 -16.30
CA ILE A 38 5.19 4.72 -15.87
C ILE A 38 5.50 4.16 -14.48
N LEU A 39 6.76 3.83 -14.21
CA LEU A 39 7.18 3.34 -12.90
C LEU A 39 6.89 4.36 -11.81
N ILE A 40 7.23 5.62 -12.05
CA ILE A 40 6.89 6.72 -11.14
C ILE A 40 5.38 6.75 -10.91
N LEU A 41 4.57 6.80 -11.96
CA LEU A 41 3.10 6.86 -11.83
C LEU A 41 2.52 5.66 -11.06
N ALA A 42 3.09 4.46 -11.27
CA ALA A 42 2.69 3.25 -10.56
C ALA A 42 3.10 3.25 -9.09
N GLN A 43 4.20 3.91 -8.73
CA GLN A 43 4.64 4.08 -7.36
C GLN A 43 3.76 5.07 -6.58
N GLU A 44 3.04 5.94 -7.28
CA GLU A 44 2.28 7.04 -6.70
C GLU A 44 0.77 6.72 -6.52
N ASP A 45 0.25 5.67 -7.16
CA ASP A 45 -1.19 5.36 -7.20
C ASP A 45 -1.44 3.85 -6.99
N PRO A 46 -1.95 3.43 -5.81
CA PRO A 46 -2.15 2.01 -5.51
C PRO A 46 -3.12 1.28 -6.45
N PRO A 47 -4.28 1.86 -6.83
CA PRO A 47 -5.12 1.28 -7.87
C PRO A 47 -4.40 1.08 -9.21
N PHE A 48 -3.57 2.03 -9.67
CA PHE A 48 -2.78 1.84 -10.89
C PHE A 48 -1.72 0.75 -10.75
N ALA A 49 -1.00 0.71 -9.63
CA ALA A 49 -0.03 -0.33 -9.29
C ALA A 49 -0.64 -1.74 -9.42
N LEU A 50 -1.83 -1.93 -8.85
CA LEU A 50 -2.53 -3.21 -8.91
C LEU A 50 -2.95 -3.61 -10.32
N ARG A 51 -3.38 -2.67 -11.16
CA ARG A 51 -3.73 -2.96 -12.57
C ARG A 51 -2.52 -3.48 -13.34
N LEU A 52 -1.35 -2.87 -13.14
CA LEU A 52 -0.10 -3.33 -13.75
C LEU A 52 0.27 -4.75 -13.29
N ILE A 53 0.25 -4.99 -11.97
CA ILE A 53 0.57 -6.30 -11.40
C ILE A 53 -0.40 -7.38 -11.89
N LYS A 54 -1.70 -7.10 -11.89
CA LYS A 54 -2.71 -8.02 -12.41
C LYS A 54 -2.48 -8.34 -13.88
N LEU A 55 -2.25 -7.32 -14.70
CA LEU A 55 -2.05 -7.50 -16.14
C LEU A 55 -0.80 -8.35 -16.42
N ALA A 56 0.31 -8.07 -15.71
CA ALA A 56 1.56 -8.79 -15.85
C ALA A 56 1.47 -10.28 -15.45
N ASN A 57 0.54 -10.63 -14.57
CA ASN A 57 0.31 -11.99 -14.08
C ASN A 57 -0.87 -12.71 -14.78
N SER A 58 -1.52 -12.10 -15.77
CA SER A 58 -2.72 -12.65 -16.39
C SER A 58 -2.48 -13.92 -17.22
N ALA A 59 -3.46 -14.84 -17.21
CA ALA A 59 -3.32 -16.22 -17.71
C ALA A 59 -2.87 -16.37 -19.18
N PHE A 60 -3.23 -15.42 -20.06
CA PHE A 60 -2.81 -15.46 -21.47
C PHE A 60 -1.28 -15.40 -21.63
N SER A 61 -0.59 -14.87 -20.64
CA SER A 61 0.86 -14.80 -20.57
C SER A 61 1.27 -14.88 -19.11
N ALA A 62 0.87 -15.92 -18.39
CA ALA A 62 1.28 -16.10 -17.00
C ALA A 62 2.77 -16.42 -16.94
N PRO A 63 3.55 -15.73 -16.07
CA PRO A 63 4.95 -16.05 -15.84
C PRO A 63 5.09 -17.39 -15.09
N ALA A 64 6.27 -18.00 -15.14
CA ALA A 64 6.56 -19.21 -14.35
C ALA A 64 6.60 -18.90 -12.84
N GLU A 65 7.09 -17.72 -12.47
CA GLU A 65 7.06 -17.16 -11.12
C GLU A 65 6.22 -15.88 -11.13
N ALA A 66 5.41 -15.68 -10.09
CA ALA A 66 4.54 -14.53 -10.01
C ALA A 66 5.35 -13.21 -9.95
N ILE A 67 4.96 -12.22 -10.76
CA ILE A 67 5.58 -10.90 -10.73
C ILE A 67 5.01 -10.09 -9.57
N THR A 68 5.88 -9.73 -8.62
CA THR A 68 5.52 -8.99 -7.40
C THR A 68 6.31 -7.69 -7.23
N SER A 69 6.77 -7.08 -8.34
CA SER A 69 7.39 -5.75 -8.36
C SER A 69 6.87 -4.94 -9.54
N LEU A 70 6.80 -3.61 -9.38
CA LEU A 70 6.30 -2.72 -10.42
C LEU A 70 7.23 -2.68 -11.65
N GLU A 71 8.55 -2.62 -11.41
CA GLU A 71 9.54 -2.67 -12.49
C GLU A 71 9.46 -4.00 -13.26
N GLY A 72 9.36 -5.13 -12.55
CA GLY A 72 9.16 -6.43 -13.18
C GLY A 72 7.88 -6.52 -14.01
N ALA A 73 6.80 -5.88 -13.54
CA ALA A 73 5.54 -5.80 -14.29
C ALA A 73 5.70 -4.97 -15.57
N ILE A 74 6.35 -3.81 -15.48
CA ILE A 74 6.59 -2.92 -16.62
C ILE A 74 7.47 -3.60 -17.68
N VAL A 75 8.57 -4.22 -17.26
CA VAL A 75 9.47 -4.98 -18.15
C VAL A 75 8.73 -6.10 -18.87
N ARG A 76 7.87 -6.82 -18.14
CA ARG A 76 7.09 -7.93 -18.71
C ARG A 76 6.03 -7.48 -19.70
N LEU A 77 5.31 -6.40 -19.37
CA LEU A 77 4.25 -5.87 -20.20
C LEU A 77 4.79 -5.21 -21.47
N GLY A 78 5.91 -4.49 -21.35
CA GLY A 78 6.45 -3.71 -22.44
C GLY A 78 5.51 -2.59 -22.90
N SER A 79 5.95 -1.85 -23.93
CA SER A 79 5.30 -0.59 -24.30
C SER A 79 3.87 -0.78 -24.83
N GLN A 80 3.63 -1.80 -25.65
CA GLN A 80 2.34 -2.03 -26.29
C GLN A 80 1.22 -2.35 -25.29
N HIS A 81 1.48 -3.22 -24.32
CA HIS A 81 0.47 -3.56 -23.32
C HIS A 81 0.20 -2.38 -22.39
N ILE A 82 1.22 -1.61 -22.04
CA ILE A 82 1.04 -0.42 -21.20
C ILE A 82 0.29 0.67 -21.97
N ALA A 83 0.55 0.88 -23.27
CA ALA A 83 -0.22 1.84 -24.07
C ALA A 83 -1.70 1.46 -24.16
N ASN A 84 -2.00 0.16 -24.28
CA ASN A 84 -3.37 -0.34 -24.25
C ASN A 84 -4.03 -0.12 -22.87
N LEU A 85 -3.27 -0.32 -21.78
CA LEU A 85 -3.72 -0.02 -20.42
C LEU A 85 -4.00 1.48 -20.24
N SER A 86 -3.09 2.36 -20.67
CA SER A 86 -3.29 3.82 -20.63
C SER A 86 -4.53 4.24 -21.42
N THR A 87 -4.79 3.60 -22.56
CA THR A 87 -6.00 3.87 -23.36
C THR A 87 -7.28 3.46 -22.64
N SER A 88 -7.29 2.32 -21.94
CA SER A 88 -8.46 1.92 -21.14
C SER A 88 -8.68 2.82 -19.92
N MET A 89 -7.63 3.50 -19.46
CA MET A 89 -7.73 4.48 -18.37
C MET A 89 -8.43 5.78 -18.78
N ALA A 90 -8.50 6.11 -20.08
CA ALA A 90 -9.23 7.28 -20.58
C ALA A 90 -10.74 7.26 -20.26
N VAL A 91 -11.30 6.06 -20.06
CA VAL A 91 -12.72 5.85 -19.71
C VAL A 91 -12.92 5.42 -18.25
N THR A 92 -11.83 5.38 -17.47
CA THR A 92 -11.91 5.04 -16.05
C THR A 92 -12.47 6.22 -15.25
N ARG A 93 -13.23 5.92 -14.19
CA ARG A 93 -13.65 6.94 -13.23
C ARG A 93 -12.43 7.51 -12.51
N VAL A 94 -12.24 8.81 -12.65
CA VAL A 94 -11.28 9.56 -11.84
C VAL A 94 -11.94 9.96 -10.52
N PHE A 95 -11.14 10.00 -9.46
CA PHE A 95 -11.59 10.44 -8.15
C PHE A 95 -10.75 11.63 -7.73
N LEU A 96 -11.40 12.73 -7.39
CA LEU A 96 -10.73 13.90 -6.85
C LEU A 96 -10.91 13.88 -5.33
N PRO A 97 -9.86 13.62 -4.53
CA PRO A 97 -9.94 13.72 -3.08
C PRO A 97 -10.35 15.14 -2.66
N THR A 98 -11.52 15.28 -2.07
CA THR A 98 -12.08 16.54 -1.57
C THR A 98 -11.88 16.70 -0.06
N THR A 99 -11.91 15.61 0.69
CA THR A 99 -11.73 15.63 2.15
C THR A 99 -10.28 15.33 2.56
N GLN A 100 -9.92 15.67 3.80
CA GLN A 100 -8.59 15.35 4.32
C GLN A 100 -8.41 13.83 4.49
N GLY A 101 -9.44 13.11 4.92
CA GLY A 101 -9.39 11.64 5.05
C GLY A 101 -9.11 10.96 3.71
N GLU A 102 -9.74 11.42 2.64
CA GLU A 102 -9.49 10.93 1.27
C GLU A 102 -8.04 11.17 0.82
N ARG A 103 -7.50 12.38 1.07
CA ARG A 103 -6.09 12.69 0.77
C ARG A 103 -5.13 11.85 1.62
N ASN A 104 -5.48 11.65 2.89
CA ASN A 104 -4.69 10.88 3.83
C ASN A 104 -4.58 9.41 3.42
N LEU A 105 -5.59 8.81 2.79
CA LEU A 105 -5.49 7.42 2.32
C LEU A 105 -4.34 7.25 1.32
N TRP A 106 -4.26 8.09 0.28
CA TRP A 106 -3.14 8.03 -0.67
C TRP A 106 -1.81 8.33 0.01
N ALA A 107 -1.76 9.38 0.83
CA ALA A 107 -0.54 9.76 1.55
C ALA A 107 -0.04 8.62 2.46
N HIS A 108 -0.96 7.94 3.14
CA HIS A 108 -0.69 6.77 3.97
C HIS A 108 -0.12 5.61 3.14
N SER A 109 -0.79 5.23 2.04
CA SER A 109 -0.30 4.15 1.17
C SER A 109 1.10 4.44 0.62
N ILE A 110 1.37 5.67 0.16
CA ILE A 110 2.69 6.09 -0.34
C ILE A 110 3.74 6.05 0.78
N GLN A 111 3.42 6.58 1.95
CA GLN A 111 4.34 6.62 3.08
C GLN A 111 4.64 5.21 3.62
N ALA A 112 3.64 4.33 3.68
CA ALA A 112 3.81 2.92 4.02
C ALA A 112 4.67 2.19 2.97
N ALA A 113 4.48 2.44 1.67
CA ALA A 113 5.33 1.87 0.62
C ALA A 113 6.81 2.26 0.77
N VAL A 114 7.06 3.56 0.96
CA VAL A 114 8.41 4.11 1.19
C VAL A 114 9.03 3.52 2.45
N ALA A 115 8.28 3.50 3.55
CA ALA A 115 8.73 2.92 4.81
C ALA A 115 9.05 1.43 4.68
N ALA A 116 8.18 0.64 4.04
CA ALA A 116 8.38 -0.80 3.83
C ALA A 116 9.66 -1.09 3.03
N ARG A 117 9.91 -0.34 1.95
CA ARG A 117 11.14 -0.44 1.17
C ARG A 117 12.38 -0.11 1.99
N ILE A 118 12.34 0.98 2.75
CA ILE A 118 13.47 1.39 3.59
C ILE A 118 13.75 0.36 4.67
N ILE A 119 12.69 -0.13 5.32
CA ILE A 119 12.76 -1.16 6.36
C ILE A 119 13.37 -2.46 5.81
N ALA A 120 12.93 -2.93 4.64
CA ALA A 120 13.48 -4.12 4.00
C ALA A 120 15.00 -3.99 3.75
N ASN A 121 15.47 -2.77 3.46
CA ASN A 121 16.90 -2.47 3.29
C ASN A 121 17.68 -2.30 4.60
N LEU A 122 17.02 -2.19 5.77
CA LEU A 122 17.73 -2.07 7.05
C LEU A 122 18.31 -3.40 7.52
N ASN A 123 17.74 -4.53 7.09
CA ASN A 123 18.13 -5.85 7.54
C ASN A 123 18.01 -6.90 6.42
N GLU A 124 19.13 -7.19 5.76
CA GLU A 124 19.21 -8.19 4.69
C GLU A 124 18.89 -9.62 5.17
N ASP A 125 19.06 -9.91 6.46
CA ASP A 125 18.74 -11.24 7.03
C ASP A 125 17.23 -11.53 7.00
N LEU A 126 16.40 -10.50 6.79
CA LEU A 126 14.96 -10.66 6.58
C LEU A 126 14.65 -11.43 5.29
N LYS A 127 15.56 -11.40 4.30
CA LYS A 127 15.38 -11.96 2.96
C LYS A 127 14.12 -11.43 2.27
N VAL A 128 13.77 -10.18 2.54
CA VAL A 128 12.63 -9.48 1.92
C VAL A 128 13.16 -8.60 0.79
N GLN A 129 12.59 -8.76 -0.41
CA GLN A 129 12.97 -7.92 -1.55
C GLN A 129 12.39 -6.51 -1.38
N PRO A 130 13.20 -5.43 -1.44
CA PRO A 130 12.72 -4.07 -1.17
C PRO A 130 11.60 -3.59 -2.10
N ASP A 131 11.63 -3.94 -3.38
CA ASP A 131 10.58 -3.53 -4.33
C ASP A 131 9.27 -4.30 -4.13
N GLN A 132 9.38 -5.54 -3.63
CA GLN A 132 8.22 -6.32 -3.21
C GLN A 132 7.60 -5.74 -1.93
N ALA A 133 8.44 -5.33 -0.98
CA ALA A 133 7.99 -4.60 0.22
C ALA A 133 7.33 -3.28 -0.14
N TYR A 134 7.88 -2.53 -1.09
CA TYR A 134 7.28 -1.31 -1.62
C TYR A 134 5.88 -1.57 -2.18
N LEU A 135 5.74 -2.55 -3.09
CA LEU A 135 4.45 -2.90 -3.68
C LEU A 135 3.44 -3.28 -2.59
N CYS A 136 3.82 -4.15 -1.66
CA CYS A 136 2.91 -4.61 -0.61
C CYS A 136 2.53 -3.48 0.34
N GLY A 137 3.47 -2.61 0.71
CA GLY A 137 3.18 -1.41 1.51
C GLY A 137 2.27 -0.42 0.77
N LEU A 138 2.40 -0.31 -0.55
CA LEU A 138 1.53 0.56 -1.36
C LEU A 138 0.08 0.06 -1.41
N VAL A 139 -0.13 -1.27 -1.50
CA VAL A 139 -1.45 -1.86 -1.78
C VAL A 139 -2.10 -2.55 -0.57
N HIS A 140 -1.47 -2.53 0.60
CA HIS A 140 -1.97 -3.23 1.80
C HIS A 140 -3.40 -2.83 2.15
N ASP A 141 -3.73 -1.55 1.93
CA ASP A 141 -4.97 -0.90 2.30
C ASP A 141 -6.02 -0.89 1.18
N ILE A 142 -5.86 -1.73 0.14
CA ILE A 142 -6.74 -1.67 -1.04
C ILE A 142 -8.23 -1.87 -0.71
N GLY A 143 -8.55 -2.55 0.40
CA GLY A 143 -9.91 -2.65 0.90
C GLY A 143 -10.55 -1.27 1.16
N ARG A 144 -9.80 -0.30 1.69
CA ARG A 144 -10.30 1.06 1.93
C ARG A 144 -10.55 1.80 0.63
N PHE A 145 -9.77 1.57 -0.43
CA PHE A 145 -10.03 2.12 -1.77
C PHE A 145 -11.35 1.58 -2.37
N ILE A 146 -11.73 0.34 -2.07
CA ILE A 146 -13.03 -0.23 -2.46
C ILE A 146 -14.15 0.44 -1.66
N LEU A 147 -13.99 0.54 -0.33
CA LEU A 147 -14.97 1.19 0.55
C LEU A 147 -15.20 2.65 0.20
N PHE A 148 -14.16 3.40 -0.16
CA PHE A 148 -14.29 4.79 -0.63
C PHE A 148 -15.24 4.93 -1.82
N GLN A 149 -15.39 3.89 -2.63
CA GLN A 149 -16.22 3.94 -3.81
C GLN A 149 -17.65 3.43 -3.57
N ASP A 150 -17.82 2.50 -2.64
CA ASP A 150 -19.06 1.73 -2.46
C ASP A 150 -19.80 2.04 -1.15
N ALA A 151 -19.09 2.61 -0.18
CA ALA A 151 -19.59 2.89 1.17
C ALA A 151 -18.94 4.17 1.73
N ALA A 152 -18.81 5.21 0.91
CA ALA A 152 -18.10 6.45 1.26
C ALA A 152 -18.65 7.12 2.54
N ASP A 153 -19.98 7.13 2.72
CA ASP A 153 -20.63 7.73 3.90
C ASP A 153 -20.30 6.94 5.18
N ASP A 154 -20.36 5.60 5.11
CA ASP A 154 -20.02 4.72 6.23
C ASP A 154 -18.51 4.77 6.54
N LEU A 155 -17.66 4.88 5.52
CA LEU A 155 -16.22 5.07 5.69
C LEU A 155 -15.91 6.43 6.33
N ALA A 156 -16.62 7.50 5.93
CA ALA A 156 -16.50 8.79 6.60
C ALA A 156 -16.89 8.70 8.08
N HIS A 157 -17.89 7.88 8.44
CA HIS A 157 -18.23 7.63 9.84
C HIS A 157 -17.12 6.93 10.62
N VAL A 158 -16.39 6.00 9.98
CA VAL A 158 -15.18 5.40 10.57
C VAL A 158 -14.07 6.44 10.76
N GLU A 159 -13.85 7.34 9.78
CA GLU A 159 -12.85 8.40 9.90
C GLU A 159 -13.21 9.45 10.98
N GLU A 160 -14.50 9.70 11.19
CA GLU A 160 -15.00 10.58 12.25
C GLU A 160 -15.00 9.92 13.64
N SER A 161 -14.80 8.60 13.70
CA SER A 161 -14.66 7.88 14.95
C SER A 161 -13.30 8.17 15.58
N ASN A 162 -13.26 8.40 16.90
CA ASN A 162 -12.03 8.77 17.63
C ASN A 162 -11.08 7.57 17.86
N TRP A 163 -10.83 6.75 16.84
CA TRP A 163 -9.80 5.72 16.92
C TRP A 163 -8.41 6.36 16.93
N SER A 164 -7.49 5.72 17.63
CA SER A 164 -6.14 6.21 17.89
C SER A 164 -5.06 5.13 17.72
N THR A 165 -5.49 3.89 17.46
CA THR A 165 -4.63 2.75 17.14
C THR A 165 -5.22 1.97 15.97
N LEU A 166 -4.37 1.20 15.29
CA LEU A 166 -4.81 0.34 14.18
C LEU A 166 -5.80 -0.73 14.65
N GLU A 167 -5.65 -1.27 15.87
CA GLU A 167 -6.63 -2.20 16.42
C GLU A 167 -8.00 -1.55 16.60
N GLN A 168 -8.05 -0.29 17.05
CA GLN A 168 -9.31 0.45 17.17
C GLN A 168 -9.93 0.74 15.80
N LEU A 169 -9.12 1.01 14.77
CA LEU A 169 -9.60 1.17 13.40
C LEU A 169 -10.29 -0.12 12.94
N ILE A 170 -9.63 -1.28 13.10
CA ILE A 170 -10.18 -2.59 12.71
C ILE A 170 -11.47 -2.91 13.45
N ASP A 171 -11.52 -2.67 14.76
CA ASP A 171 -12.73 -2.89 15.56
C ASP A 171 -13.87 -1.96 15.11
N THR A 172 -13.56 -0.69 14.79
CA THR A 172 -14.55 0.29 14.31
C THR A 172 -15.11 -0.13 12.94
N GLU A 173 -14.26 -0.54 12.01
CA GLU A 173 -14.70 -1.04 10.70
C GLU A 173 -15.58 -2.30 10.86
N GLN A 174 -15.16 -3.21 11.74
CA GLN A 174 -15.92 -4.43 12.02
C GLN A 174 -17.32 -4.13 12.57
N GLU A 175 -17.45 -3.10 13.42
CA GLU A 175 -18.74 -2.65 13.96
C GLU A 175 -19.62 -1.97 12.89
N VAL A 176 -19.04 -1.15 12.02
CA VAL A 176 -19.75 -0.39 10.99
C VAL A 176 -20.16 -1.27 9.81
N PHE A 177 -19.21 -2.04 9.26
CA PHE A 177 -19.40 -2.79 8.02
C PHE A 177 -19.77 -4.27 8.25
N GLY A 178 -19.34 -4.85 9.38
CA GLY A 178 -19.41 -6.30 9.61
C GLY A 178 -18.19 -7.07 9.08
N PHE A 179 -17.17 -6.37 8.60
CA PHE A 179 -15.85 -6.86 8.18
C PHE A 179 -14.85 -5.70 8.27
N ASN A 180 -13.55 -5.98 8.13
CA ASN A 180 -12.52 -4.93 8.03
C ASN A 180 -11.88 -4.84 6.64
N HIS A 181 -11.14 -3.75 6.38
CA HIS A 181 -10.54 -3.50 5.08
C HIS A 181 -9.51 -4.56 4.66
N ALA A 182 -8.81 -5.20 5.60
CA ALA A 182 -7.86 -6.27 5.29
C ALA A 182 -8.57 -7.52 4.74
N GLU A 183 -9.74 -7.85 5.28
CA GLU A 183 -10.59 -8.94 4.78
C GLU A 183 -11.16 -8.64 3.39
N LEU A 184 -11.70 -7.43 3.18
CA LEU A 184 -12.21 -7.00 1.89
C LEU A 184 -11.10 -6.94 0.83
N GLY A 185 -9.95 -6.38 1.19
CA GLY A 185 -8.76 -6.33 0.33
C GLY A 185 -8.31 -7.73 -0.07
N TRP A 186 -8.22 -8.68 0.87
CA TRP A 186 -7.87 -10.07 0.56
C TRP A 186 -8.88 -10.74 -0.38
N LEU A 187 -10.18 -10.57 -0.14
CA LEU A 187 -11.23 -11.09 -1.01
C LEU A 187 -11.08 -10.55 -2.43
N ALA A 188 -10.86 -9.24 -2.56
CA ALA A 188 -10.64 -8.58 -3.82
C ALA A 188 -9.37 -9.09 -4.54
N CYS A 189 -8.24 -9.20 -3.83
CA CYS A 189 -7.00 -9.71 -4.40
C CYS A 189 -7.15 -11.13 -4.99
N ASN A 190 -7.84 -12.03 -4.28
CA ASN A 190 -8.11 -13.38 -4.79
C ASN A 190 -9.01 -13.36 -6.03
N LYS A 191 -10.08 -12.57 -6.00
CA LYS A 191 -11.02 -12.44 -7.12
C LYS A 191 -10.36 -11.87 -8.36
N TRP A 192 -9.37 -10.98 -8.17
CA TRP A 192 -8.60 -10.37 -9.24
C TRP A 192 -7.43 -11.23 -9.71
N CYS A 193 -7.23 -12.42 -9.11
CA CYS A 193 -6.12 -13.32 -9.37
C CYS A 193 -4.76 -12.64 -9.24
N LEU A 194 -4.61 -11.78 -8.23
CA LEU A 194 -3.32 -11.21 -7.87
C LEU A 194 -2.37 -12.30 -7.33
N PRO A 195 -1.04 -12.07 -7.38
CA PRO A 195 -0.08 -12.96 -6.76
C PRO A 195 -0.44 -13.30 -5.32
N GLU A 196 -0.41 -14.59 -4.97
CA GLU A 196 -0.79 -15.08 -3.63
C GLU A 196 -0.05 -14.35 -2.51
N LEU A 197 1.23 -14.06 -2.72
CA LEU A 197 2.06 -13.30 -1.79
C LEU A 197 1.44 -11.93 -1.45
N VAL A 198 0.97 -11.18 -2.44
CA VAL A 198 0.33 -9.87 -2.21
C VAL A 198 -0.98 -10.06 -1.43
N SER A 199 -1.81 -11.02 -1.85
CA SER A 199 -3.08 -11.34 -1.16
C SER A 199 -2.86 -11.72 0.31
N ILE A 200 -1.82 -12.52 0.61
CA ILE A 200 -1.50 -12.93 1.99
C ILE A 200 -1.05 -11.73 2.83
N VAL A 201 -0.22 -10.84 2.28
CA VAL A 201 0.23 -9.64 3.00
C VAL A 201 -0.95 -8.70 3.28
N VAL A 202 -1.79 -8.43 2.29
CA VAL A 202 -3.03 -7.66 2.45
C VAL A 202 -3.92 -8.27 3.54
N LYS A 203 -4.08 -9.60 3.59
CA LYS A 203 -4.89 -10.23 4.64
C LYS A 203 -4.33 -10.05 6.04
N ASN A 204 -3.00 -10.10 6.19
CA ASN A 204 -2.34 -10.30 7.48
C ASN A 204 -1.65 -9.04 8.03
N HIS A 205 -1.74 -7.89 7.36
CA HIS A 205 -1.05 -6.67 7.82
C HIS A 205 -1.59 -6.10 9.15
N HIS A 206 -2.74 -6.56 9.65
CA HIS A 206 -3.19 -6.31 11.04
C HIS A 206 -3.25 -7.59 11.92
N ALA A 207 -2.84 -8.74 11.38
CA ALA A 207 -2.95 -10.04 12.07
C ALA A 207 -1.73 -10.35 12.97
N TYR A 208 -1.50 -9.55 14.02
CA TYR A 208 -0.30 -9.66 14.86
C TYR A 208 -0.20 -10.94 15.72
N LYS A 209 -1.33 -11.63 15.95
CA LYS A 209 -1.43 -12.84 16.80
C LYS A 209 -1.35 -14.17 16.02
N SER A 210 -1.34 -14.13 14.69
CA SER A 210 -1.55 -15.31 13.84
C SER A 210 -0.30 -16.18 13.59
N SER A 211 0.91 -15.73 13.96
CA SER A 211 2.16 -16.43 13.62
C SER A 211 2.48 -17.68 14.48
N LYS A 212 1.44 -18.43 14.91
CA LYS A 212 1.58 -19.85 15.26
C LYS A 212 1.25 -20.76 14.07
N GLN A 213 1.20 -20.23 12.85
CA GLN A 213 1.16 -21.06 11.65
C GLN A 213 2.55 -21.60 11.38
N SER A 214 2.63 -22.92 11.30
CA SER A 214 3.79 -23.73 10.97
C SER A 214 4.22 -23.54 9.51
N SER A 215 4.51 -22.30 9.10
CA SER A 215 4.92 -22.01 7.73
C SER A 215 6.44 -22.18 7.61
N THR A 216 6.87 -22.91 6.59
CA THR A 216 8.27 -23.14 6.23
C THR A 216 8.91 -21.92 5.55
N ASP A 217 8.16 -20.83 5.34
CA ASP A 217 8.59 -19.64 4.59
C ASP A 217 8.75 -18.42 5.49
N THR A 218 9.94 -18.32 6.09
CA THR A 218 10.35 -17.19 6.93
C THR A 218 10.34 -15.85 6.16
N SER A 219 10.51 -15.86 4.83
CA SER A 219 10.59 -14.63 4.04
C SER A 219 9.24 -13.93 3.92
N LEU A 220 8.16 -14.70 3.69
CA LEU A 220 6.80 -14.17 3.65
C LEU A 220 6.35 -13.63 5.01
N GLU A 221 6.65 -14.34 6.09
CA GLU A 221 6.38 -13.84 7.45
C GLU A 221 7.12 -12.54 7.74
N ASN A 222 8.38 -12.43 7.31
CA ASN A 222 9.15 -11.21 7.46
C ASN A 222 8.56 -10.08 6.62
N LEU A 223 8.12 -10.34 5.38
CA LEU A 223 7.46 -9.34 4.54
C LEU A 223 6.16 -8.82 5.19
N ILE A 224 5.33 -9.70 5.76
CA ILE A 224 4.13 -9.30 6.50
C ILE A 224 4.51 -8.37 7.65
N ARG A 225 5.54 -8.71 8.43
CA ARG A 225 6.02 -7.87 9.54
C ARG A 225 6.61 -6.54 9.07
N VAL A 226 7.33 -6.53 7.95
CA VAL A 226 7.84 -5.30 7.33
C VAL A 226 6.68 -4.36 7.00
N VAL A 227 5.61 -4.87 6.39
CA VAL A 227 4.43 -4.07 6.05
C VAL A 227 3.67 -3.62 7.29
N GLN A 228 3.47 -4.50 8.29
CA GLN A 228 2.90 -4.16 9.60
C GLN A 228 3.60 -2.97 10.27
N ILE A 229 4.93 -2.97 10.23
CA ILE A 229 5.77 -1.94 10.85
C ILE A 229 5.73 -0.65 10.01
N ALA A 230 5.72 -0.78 8.68
CA ALA A 230 5.61 0.35 7.76
C ALA A 230 4.26 1.09 7.87
N ASP A 231 3.16 0.34 7.98
CA ASP A 231 1.82 0.84 8.22
C ASP A 231 1.75 1.59 9.58
N SER A 232 2.16 0.94 10.66
CA SER A 232 2.21 1.57 12.00
C SER A 232 3.09 2.82 12.02
N CYS A 233 4.23 2.79 11.31
CA CYS A 233 5.10 3.94 11.14
C CYS A 233 4.38 5.08 10.41
N SER A 234 3.65 4.78 9.32
CA SER A 234 2.92 5.81 8.59
C SER A 234 1.83 6.45 9.45
N VAL A 235 1.03 5.67 10.17
CA VAL A 235 0.02 6.22 11.09
C VAL A 235 0.67 7.11 12.15
N PHE A 236 1.79 6.67 12.74
CA PHE A 236 2.55 7.49 13.69
C PHE A 236 2.99 8.83 13.07
N LEU A 237 3.52 8.83 11.85
CA LEU A 237 4.00 10.03 11.18
C LEU A 237 2.86 10.99 10.79
N LEU A 238 1.70 10.46 10.39
CA LEU A 238 0.51 11.27 10.10
C LEU A 238 -0.03 11.95 11.37
N LEU A 239 -0.02 11.27 12.51
CA LEU A 239 -0.45 11.82 13.79
C LEU A 239 0.58 12.78 14.41
N ASN A 240 1.85 12.72 13.99
CA ASN A 240 2.96 13.46 14.58
C ASN A 240 3.84 14.11 13.49
N ALA A 241 3.24 15.00 12.69
CA ALA A 241 3.90 15.64 11.56
C ALA A 241 5.16 16.47 11.94
N ASP A 242 5.28 16.87 13.20
CA ASP A 242 6.42 17.61 13.76
C ASP A 242 7.53 16.70 14.34
N CYS A 243 7.38 15.37 14.28
CA CYS A 243 8.27 14.41 14.95
C CYS A 243 9.76 14.52 14.56
N CYS A 244 10.06 15.03 13.35
CA CYS A 244 11.44 15.31 12.94
C CYS A 244 12.14 16.40 13.76
N SER A 245 11.38 17.22 14.49
CA SER A 245 11.92 18.26 15.37
C SER A 245 12.18 17.78 16.80
N TRP A 246 11.72 16.57 17.15
CA TRP A 246 11.84 16.04 18.49
C TRP A 246 13.26 15.57 18.81
N GLU A 247 13.58 15.46 20.11
CA GLU A 247 14.84 14.84 20.53
C GLU A 247 14.90 13.36 20.11
N ALA A 248 16.09 12.89 19.69
CA ALA A 248 16.25 11.57 19.11
C ALA A 248 15.81 10.43 20.03
N ASN A 249 16.07 10.54 21.34
CA ASN A 249 15.63 9.60 22.38
C ASN A 249 14.10 9.56 22.52
N ILE A 250 13.44 10.72 22.44
CA ILE A 250 11.97 10.80 22.52
C ILE A 250 11.35 10.14 21.28
N LEU A 251 11.89 10.45 20.09
CA LEU A 251 11.43 9.82 18.86
C LEU A 251 11.66 8.29 18.88
N GLU A 252 12.82 7.83 19.35
CA GLU A 252 13.13 6.40 19.48
C GLU A 252 12.14 5.69 20.41
N GLU A 253 11.86 6.24 21.60
CA GLU A 253 10.89 5.68 22.56
C GLU A 253 9.48 5.60 21.96
N LYS A 254 9.05 6.65 21.24
CA LYS A 254 7.73 6.69 20.60
C LYS A 254 7.64 5.67 19.47
N LEU A 255 8.66 5.58 18.62
CA LEU A 255 8.71 4.57 17.56
C LEU A 255 8.74 3.16 18.14
N GLU A 256 9.45 2.91 19.24
CA GLU A 256 9.43 1.60 19.89
C GLU A 256 8.01 1.25 20.34
N LYS A 257 7.27 2.20 20.90
CA LYS A 257 5.88 1.98 21.31
C LYS A 257 4.91 1.73 20.15
N PHE A 258 5.05 2.45 19.03
CA PHE A 258 4.10 2.41 17.92
C PHE A 258 4.46 1.37 16.85
N CYS A 259 5.74 1.13 16.60
CA CYS A 259 6.22 0.32 15.49
C CYS A 259 6.71 -1.07 15.93
N THR A 260 6.60 -1.42 17.22
CA THR A 260 6.88 -2.78 17.70
C THR A 260 5.63 -3.43 18.26
N HIS A 261 5.58 -4.76 18.15
CA HIS A 261 4.54 -5.57 18.74
C HIS A 261 5.21 -6.76 19.49
N PRO A 262 4.66 -7.22 20.62
CA PRO A 262 5.24 -8.32 21.41
C PRO A 262 5.46 -9.65 20.65
N SER A 263 4.79 -9.83 19.51
CA SER A 263 4.97 -11.01 18.64
C SER A 263 6.15 -10.91 17.69
N TYR A 264 6.78 -9.74 17.55
CA TYR A 264 7.92 -9.56 16.65
C TYR A 264 9.20 -10.13 17.26
N PRO A 265 10.08 -10.73 16.44
CA PRO A 265 11.43 -11.05 16.87
C PRO A 265 12.16 -9.78 17.34
N LYS A 266 12.85 -9.83 18.48
CA LYS A 266 13.56 -8.68 19.07
C LYS A 266 14.57 -7.99 18.13
N ALA A 267 15.11 -8.72 17.16
CA ALA A 267 16.11 -8.24 16.22
C ALA A 267 15.56 -7.98 14.80
N LEU A 268 14.22 -7.99 14.62
CA LEU A 268 13.63 -7.86 13.27
C LEU A 268 14.06 -6.55 12.60
N ILE A 269 13.87 -5.42 13.29
CA ILE A 269 14.31 -4.10 12.85
C ILE A 269 14.83 -3.32 14.06
N PRO A 270 16.08 -2.81 14.03
CA PRO A 270 16.59 -1.96 15.10
C PRO A 270 15.85 -0.61 15.10
N ILE A 271 15.08 -0.31 16.15
CA ILE A 271 14.31 0.95 16.24
C ILE A 271 15.19 2.19 16.07
N LYS A 272 16.40 2.17 16.60
CA LYS A 272 17.39 3.22 16.38
C LYS A 272 17.72 3.48 14.90
N GLN A 273 17.79 2.42 14.09
CA GLN A 273 18.02 2.57 12.64
C GLN A 273 16.77 3.12 11.94
N LEU A 274 15.57 2.65 12.33
CA LEU A 274 14.31 3.20 11.83
C LEU A 274 14.18 4.70 12.16
N GLN A 275 14.48 5.08 13.40
CA GLN A 275 14.52 6.47 13.87
C GLN A 275 15.39 7.36 12.98
N GLN A 276 16.59 6.90 12.62
CA GLN A 276 17.50 7.62 11.72
C GLN A 276 16.96 7.76 10.29
N LYS A 277 16.04 6.89 9.87
CA LYS A 277 15.43 6.91 8.54
C LYS A 277 14.13 7.71 8.47
N ILE A 278 13.51 8.09 9.59
CA ILE A 278 12.27 8.87 9.61
C ILE A 278 12.35 10.14 8.73
N PRO A 279 13.41 10.98 8.80
CA PRO A 279 13.49 12.16 7.94
C PRO A 279 13.50 11.83 6.45
N ALA A 280 14.11 10.70 6.06
CA ALA A 280 14.13 10.25 4.68
C ALA A 280 12.74 9.75 4.23
N ILE A 281 12.07 8.94 5.07
CA ILE A 281 10.70 8.46 4.82
C ILE A 281 9.75 9.64 4.61
N MET A 282 9.77 10.62 5.53
CA MET A 282 8.91 11.80 5.46
C MET A 282 9.21 12.65 4.23
N LYS A 283 10.49 12.93 3.94
CA LYS A 283 10.87 13.74 2.77
C LYS A 283 10.45 13.08 1.46
N GLU A 284 10.71 11.79 1.31
CA GLU A 284 10.43 11.06 0.08
C GLU A 284 8.93 10.92 -0.16
N SER A 285 8.16 10.52 0.86
CA SER A 285 6.70 10.47 0.77
C SER A 285 6.07 11.83 0.53
N ALA A 286 6.52 12.89 1.22
CA ALA A 286 6.01 14.25 1.01
C ALA A 286 6.29 14.77 -0.40
N ASN A 287 7.47 14.49 -0.97
CA ASN A 287 7.78 14.87 -2.35
C ASN A 287 6.79 14.22 -3.33
N ILE A 288 6.52 12.93 -3.17
CA ILE A 288 5.57 12.20 -4.00
C ILE A 288 4.15 12.80 -3.85
N VAL A 289 3.67 12.93 -2.61
CA VAL A 289 2.32 13.44 -2.29
C VAL A 289 2.12 14.85 -2.86
N SER A 290 3.14 15.71 -2.77
CA SER A 290 3.09 17.07 -3.32
C SER A 290 2.97 17.10 -4.85
N GLY A 291 3.61 16.15 -5.55
CA GLY A 291 3.54 16.01 -7.01
C GLY A 291 2.16 15.56 -7.51
N LEU A 292 1.36 14.95 -6.63
CA LEU A 292 0.02 14.45 -6.94
C LEU A 292 -1.09 15.50 -6.74
N GLY A 293 -0.79 16.65 -6.13
CA GLY A 293 -1.77 17.71 -5.85
C GLY A 293 -2.74 17.35 -4.72
N ILE A 294 -2.35 16.43 -3.83
CA ILE A 294 -3.13 15.97 -2.66
C ILE A 294 -2.45 16.36 -1.32
N GLY A 295 -1.41 17.20 -1.36
CA GLY A 295 -0.69 17.71 -0.19
C GLY A 295 -1.31 18.98 0.42
#